data_AF-A0A9E4W6Q6-F1
#
_entry.id   AF-A0A9E4W6Q6-F1
#
_cell.length_a   1.000
_cell.length_b   1.000
_cell.length_c   1.000
_cell.angle_alpha   90.00
_cell.angle_beta   90.00
_cell.angle_gamma   90.00
#
_symmetry.space_group_name_H-M   'P 1'
#
loop_
_entity.id
_entity.type
_entity.pdbx_description
1 polymer ?
#
loop_
_entity_poly.entity_id
_entity_poly.type
_entity_poly.pdbx_seq_one_letter_code
_entity_poly.pdbx_strand_id
1 'polypeptide(L)'
;MQRINKAKSPTPGRFYYGWIILGGSVLAMALGSGISFWAFGLYIDPMEQEFGWSRAEVSAGFSISLAISGLSGPLIGRWVDTRGARSAILFGAVMTAATYVLLATTSSLWQWIVYLSINAVFRQLMFFIPFQALISRWFDRRRGMALGILGTGFSLGGFVVLIMA
;
A
#
# COMPACT_ATOMS: atom_id res chain seq x y z
N MET A 1 -26.79 -39.88 -7.54
CA MET A 1 -26.01 -39.99 -8.79
C MET A 1 -25.36 -38.64 -9.08
N GLN A 2 -24.05 -38.55 -8.84
CA GLN A 2 -23.19 -37.38 -9.00
C GLN A 2 -22.91 -37.12 -10.49
N ARG A 3 -23.12 -35.90 -10.98
CA ARG A 3 -22.52 -35.43 -12.24
C ARG A 3 -21.38 -34.47 -11.90
N ILE A 4 -20.20 -35.07 -11.69
CA ILE A 4 -18.91 -34.36 -11.61
C ILE A 4 -18.66 -33.82 -13.02
N ASN A 5 -18.87 -32.51 -13.20
CA ASN A 5 -18.65 -31.86 -14.48
C ASN A 5 -17.14 -31.75 -14.73
N LYS A 6 -16.69 -32.40 -15.79
CA LYS A 6 -15.30 -32.54 -16.25
C LYS A 6 -14.52 -31.23 -16.11
N ALA A 7 -13.47 -31.27 -15.28
CA ALA A 7 -12.42 -30.26 -15.27
C ALA A 7 -11.82 -30.15 -16.67
N LYS A 8 -11.85 -28.93 -17.22
CA LYS A 8 -11.21 -28.56 -18.48
C LYS A 8 -9.72 -28.88 -18.36
N SER A 9 -9.21 -29.75 -19.23
CA SER A 9 -7.79 -30.11 -19.27
C SER A 9 -6.92 -28.85 -19.46
N PRO A 10 -5.76 -28.75 -18.79
CA PRO A 10 -4.88 -27.59 -18.91
C PRO A 10 -4.19 -27.62 -20.27
N THR A 11 -4.51 -26.64 -21.12
CA THR A 11 -3.82 -26.40 -22.40
C THR A 11 -2.31 -26.19 -22.13
N PRO A 12 -1.41 -26.99 -22.70
CA PRO A 12 0.03 -26.78 -22.54
C PRO A 12 0.46 -25.59 -23.40
N GLY A 13 1.17 -24.63 -22.80
CA GLY A 13 1.88 -23.56 -23.53
C GLY A 13 1.50 -22.11 -23.24
N ARG A 14 0.54 -21.82 -22.34
CA ARG A 14 0.27 -20.43 -21.93
C ARG A 14 1.03 -20.11 -20.65
N PHE A 15 1.94 -19.13 -20.73
CA PHE A 15 2.59 -18.50 -19.58
C PHE A 15 1.55 -18.29 -18.47
N TYR A 16 1.83 -18.74 -17.25
CA TYR A 16 0.87 -18.64 -16.16
C TYR A 16 0.57 -17.17 -15.88
N TYR A 17 -0.65 -16.74 -16.22
CA TYR A 17 -1.08 -15.33 -16.19
C TYR A 17 -0.89 -14.66 -14.82
N GLY A 18 -0.84 -15.45 -13.73
CA GLY A 18 -0.52 -14.95 -12.40
C GLY A 18 0.88 -14.32 -12.29
N TRP A 19 1.86 -14.68 -13.14
CA TRP A 19 3.17 -14.00 -13.17
C TRP A 19 3.08 -12.58 -13.77
N ILE A 20 2.19 -12.36 -14.74
CA ILE A 20 1.94 -11.03 -15.31
C ILE A 20 1.26 -10.15 -14.25
N ILE A 21 0.28 -10.70 -13.53
CA ILE A 21 -0.39 -10.01 -12.41
C ILE A 21 0.62 -9.70 -11.30
N LEU A 22 1.53 -10.62 -10.99
CA LEU A 22 2.59 -10.39 -10.01
C LEU A 22 3.52 -9.26 -10.45
N GLY A 23 3.99 -9.26 -11.69
CA GLY A 23 4.82 -8.19 -12.23
C GLY A 23 4.14 -6.81 -12.18
N GLY A 24 2.88 -6.72 -12.60
CA GLY A 24 2.10 -5.49 -12.49
C GLY A 24 1.88 -5.04 -11.04
N SER A 25 1.67 -6.00 -10.13
CA SER A 25 1.51 -5.73 -8.70
C SER A 25 2.79 -5.22 -8.06
N VAL A 26 3.94 -5.79 -8.43
CA VAL A 26 5.27 -5.34 -7.98
C VAL A 26 5.54 -3.91 -8.42
N LEU A 27 5.27 -3.59 -9.69
CA LEU A 27 5.44 -2.23 -10.22
C LEU A 27 4.50 -1.23 -9.53
N ALA A 28 3.22 -1.59 -9.37
CA ALA A 28 2.26 -0.76 -8.67
C ALA A 28 2.66 -0.53 -7.20
N MET A 29 3.14 -1.57 -6.51
CA MET A 29 3.66 -1.43 -5.15
C MET A 29 4.92 -0.58 -5.10
N ALA A 30 5.85 -0.71 -6.04
CA ALA A 30 7.07 0.09 -6.08
C ALA A 30 6.76 1.59 -6.26
N LEU A 31 5.93 1.94 -7.24
CA LEU A 31 5.55 3.33 -7.48
C LEU A 31 4.78 3.91 -6.29
N GLY A 32 3.85 3.13 -5.73
CA GLY A 32 3.04 3.55 -4.59
C GLY A 32 3.82 3.69 -3.29
N SER A 33 4.67 2.72 -2.96
CA SER A 33 5.47 2.73 -1.73
C SER A 33 6.55 3.80 -1.77
N GLY A 34 7.19 4.01 -2.92
CA GLY A 34 8.18 5.06 -3.09
C GLY A 34 7.59 6.42 -2.71
N ILE A 35 6.68 6.91 -3.54
CA ILE A 35 6.18 8.28 -3.43
C ILE A 35 5.47 8.51 -2.09
N SER A 36 4.74 7.52 -1.57
CA SER A 36 3.88 7.73 -0.40
C SER A 36 4.49 7.35 0.94
N PHE A 37 5.52 6.50 0.97
CA PHE A 37 6.13 6.02 2.23
C PHE A 37 7.57 6.51 2.39
N TRP A 38 8.38 6.35 1.35
CA TRP A 38 9.82 6.63 1.42
C TRP A 38 10.14 8.11 1.25
N ALA A 39 9.28 8.86 0.57
CA ALA A 39 9.44 10.31 0.42
C ALA A 39 9.32 11.09 1.75
N PHE A 40 8.87 10.45 2.83
CA PHE A 40 8.76 11.11 4.15
C PHE A 40 10.05 11.79 4.60
N GLY A 41 11.20 11.12 4.43
CA GLY A 41 12.50 11.68 4.82
C GLY A 41 12.88 12.95 4.05
N LEU A 42 12.33 13.13 2.84
CA LEU A 42 12.55 14.31 2.00
C LEU A 42 11.70 15.49 2.42
N TYR A 43 10.60 15.25 3.14
CA TYR A 43 9.69 16.31 3.58
C TYR A 43 10.12 16.95 4.90
N ILE A 44 11.03 16.33 5.65
CA ILE A 44 11.44 16.85 6.97
C ILE A 44 12.04 18.25 6.80
N ASP A 45 13.08 18.39 5.99
CA ASP A 45 13.80 19.65 5.81
C ASP A 45 12.91 20.80 5.30
N PRO A 46 12.02 20.63 4.28
CA PRO A 46 11.09 21.68 3.89
C PRO A 46 10.01 21.97 4.94
N MET A 47 9.57 20.98 5.73
CA MET A 47 8.65 21.22 6.86
C MET A 47 9.30 22.06 7.98
N GLU A 48 10.60 21.82 8.26
CA GLU A 48 11.36 22.66 9.20
C GLU A 48 11.48 24.11 8.68
N GLN A 49 11.75 24.28 7.37
CA GLN A 49 11.90 25.61 6.77
C GLN A 49 10.58 26.40 6.69
N GLU A 50 9.47 25.75 6.37
CA GLU A 50 8.17 26.41 6.18
C GLU A 50 7.43 26.64 7.50
N PHE A 51 7.43 25.64 8.40
CA PHE A 51 6.64 25.68 9.64
C PHE A 51 7.47 25.85 10.92
N GLY A 52 8.79 25.75 10.85
CA GLY A 52 9.67 25.83 12.01
C GLY A 52 9.54 24.64 12.98
N TRP A 53 8.91 23.55 12.56
CA TRP A 53 8.78 22.34 13.37
C TRP A 53 10.14 21.64 13.50
N SER A 54 10.39 21.02 14.63
CA SER A 54 11.61 20.23 14.83
C SER A 54 11.52 18.87 14.13
N ARG A 55 12.65 18.34 13.67
CA ARG A 55 12.78 16.96 13.16
C ARG A 55 12.20 15.92 14.13
N ALA A 56 12.28 16.15 15.44
CA ALA A 56 11.71 15.28 16.46
C ALA A 56 10.17 15.26 16.40
N GLU A 57 9.53 16.42 16.27
CA GLU A 57 8.06 16.54 16.15
C GLU A 57 7.53 15.89 14.88
N VAL A 58 8.18 16.15 13.74
CA VAL A 58 7.82 15.57 12.44
C VAL A 58 7.98 14.05 12.47
N SER A 59 9.09 13.54 13.01
CA SER A 59 9.34 12.11 13.16
C SER A 59 8.37 11.43 14.14
N ALA A 60 8.00 12.11 15.23
CA ALA A 60 7.01 11.62 16.18
C ALA A 60 5.63 11.50 15.51
N GLY A 61 5.21 12.50 14.76
CA GLY A 61 3.95 12.47 14.00
C GLY A 61 3.88 11.32 13.00
N PHE A 62 4.97 11.07 12.28
CA PHE A 62 5.06 9.91 11.38
C PHE A 62 5.01 8.58 12.14
N SER A 63 5.70 8.48 13.27
CA SER A 63 5.67 7.28 14.11
C SER A 63 4.26 6.98 14.64
N ILE A 64 3.51 8.02 15.04
CA ILE A 64 2.10 7.92 15.43
C ILE A 64 1.26 7.41 14.24
N SER A 65 1.48 7.95 13.05
CA SER A 65 0.76 7.52 11.84
C SER A 65 1.00 6.03 11.52
N LEU A 66 2.24 5.55 11.71
CA LEU A 66 2.59 4.14 11.54
C LEU A 66 1.89 3.25 12.57
N ALA A 67 1.89 3.67 13.83
CA ALA A 67 1.21 2.94 14.91
C ALA A 67 -0.29 2.80 14.63
N ILE A 68 -0.95 3.90 14.25
CA ILE A 68 -2.38 3.92 13.89
C ILE A 68 -2.64 3.05 12.66
N SER A 69 -1.80 3.14 11.63
CA SER A 69 -1.90 2.28 10.43
C SER A 69 -1.78 0.79 10.80
N GLY A 70 -0.83 0.42 11.67
CA GLY A 70 -0.67 -0.94 12.17
C GLY A 70 -1.90 -1.44 12.92
N LEU A 71 -2.45 -0.62 13.83
CA LEU A 71 -3.67 -0.94 14.58
C LEU A 71 -4.91 -1.10 13.68
N SER A 72 -4.94 -0.38 12.55
CA SER A 72 -6.03 -0.50 11.58
C SER A 72 -5.97 -1.81 10.77
N GLY A 73 -4.83 -2.52 10.74
CA GLY A 73 -4.61 -3.71 9.91
C GLY A 73 -5.71 -4.78 9.99
N PRO A 74 -6.15 -5.24 11.18
CA PRO A 74 -7.23 -6.23 11.30
C PRO A 74 -8.58 -5.77 10.75
N LEU A 75 -8.92 -4.48 10.91
CA LEU A 75 -10.15 -3.89 10.37
C LEU A 75 -10.12 -3.88 8.84
N ILE A 76 -8.98 -3.50 8.28
CA ILE A 76 -8.77 -3.49 6.83
C ILE A 76 -8.82 -4.91 6.27
N GLY A 77 -8.17 -5.87 6.93
CA GLY A 77 -8.21 -7.28 6.54
C GLY A 77 -9.64 -7.81 6.48
N ARG A 78 -10.44 -7.59 7.53
CA ARG A 78 -11.87 -7.95 7.56
C ARG A 78 -12.68 -7.30 6.44
N TRP A 79 -12.39 -6.04 6.11
CA TRP A 79 -13.06 -5.37 4.99
C TRP A 79 -12.70 -6.04 3.66
N VAL A 80 -11.41 -6.30 3.41
CA VAL A 80 -10.95 -6.97 2.19
C VAL A 80 -11.55 -8.38 2.05
N ASP A 81 -11.68 -9.11 3.16
CA ASP A 81 -12.26 -10.45 3.16
C ASP A 81 -13.77 -10.43 2.86
N THR A 82 -14.50 -9.42 3.36
CA THR A 82 -15.98 -9.35 3.25
C THR A 82 -16.48 -8.63 1.99
N ARG A 83 -15.88 -7.49 1.62
CA ARG A 83 -16.30 -6.66 0.46
C ARG A 83 -15.35 -6.79 -0.74
N GLY A 84 -14.32 -7.62 -0.62
CA GLY A 84 -13.36 -7.91 -1.68
C GLY A 84 -12.28 -6.84 -1.86
N ALA A 85 -11.14 -7.27 -2.40
CA ALA A 85 -9.98 -6.41 -2.64
C ALA A 85 -10.28 -5.20 -3.55
N ARG A 86 -11.15 -5.34 -4.55
CA ARG A 86 -11.43 -4.27 -5.53
C ARG A 86 -12.12 -3.06 -4.90
N SER A 87 -13.08 -3.27 -4.00
CA SER A 87 -13.77 -2.16 -3.32
C SER A 87 -12.84 -1.43 -2.37
N ALA A 88 -11.98 -2.16 -1.67
CA ALA A 88 -10.95 -1.61 -0.80
C ALA A 88 -9.94 -0.75 -1.57
N ILE A 89 -9.45 -1.21 -2.73
CA ILE A 89 -8.51 -0.45 -3.57
C ILE A 89 -9.12 0.86 -4.05
N LEU A 90 -10.34 0.81 -4.60
CA LEU A 90 -11.01 2.02 -5.13
C LEU A 90 -11.32 3.03 -4.03
N PHE A 91 -11.88 2.57 -2.92
CA PHE A 91 -12.19 3.44 -1.79
C PHE A 91 -10.91 4.01 -1.17
N GLY A 92 -9.90 3.17 -0.96
CA GLY A 92 -8.60 3.58 -0.44
C GLY A 92 -7.92 4.63 -1.33
N ALA A 93 -7.97 4.46 -2.66
CA ALA A 93 -7.40 5.42 -3.59
C ALA A 93 -8.06 6.80 -3.52
N VAL A 94 -9.40 6.85 -3.52
CA VAL A 94 -10.15 8.12 -3.44
C VAL A 94 -9.90 8.82 -2.10
N MET A 95 -9.96 8.08 -0.99
CA MET A 95 -9.73 8.65 0.34
C MET A 95 -8.27 9.09 0.51
N THR A 96 -7.30 8.34 -0.02
CA THR A 96 -5.88 8.73 0.03
C THR A 96 -5.66 10.04 -0.72
N ALA A 97 -6.22 10.18 -1.93
CA ALA A 97 -6.16 11.43 -2.69
C ALA A 97 -6.80 12.60 -1.94
N ALA A 98 -7.99 12.40 -1.35
CA ALA A 98 -8.65 13.43 -0.54
C ALA A 98 -7.81 13.83 0.68
N THR A 99 -7.15 12.88 1.33
CA THR A 99 -6.32 13.17 2.50
C THR A 99 -5.03 13.91 2.11
N TYR A 100 -4.47 13.67 0.92
CA TYR A 100 -3.36 14.48 0.41
C TYR A 100 -3.75 15.94 0.19
N VAL A 101 -4.97 16.20 -0.32
CA VAL A 101 -5.49 17.57 -0.44
C VAL A 101 -5.65 18.21 0.93
N LEU A 102 -6.16 17.48 1.92
CA LEU A 102 -6.23 17.98 3.30
C LEU A 102 -4.84 18.28 3.87
N LEU A 103 -3.86 17.41 3.61
CA LEU A 103 -2.48 17.61 4.05
C LEU A 103 -1.89 18.92 3.50
N ALA A 104 -2.22 19.28 2.26
CA ALA A 104 -1.81 20.55 1.64
C ALA A 104 -2.42 21.80 2.30
N THR A 105 -3.52 21.66 3.05
CA THR A 105 -4.17 22.77 3.79
C THR A 105 -3.69 22.91 5.23
N THR A 106 -2.71 22.12 5.64
CA THR A 106 -2.22 22.07 7.01
C THR A 106 -1.51 23.36 7.39
N SER A 107 -1.85 23.92 8.56
CA SER A 107 -1.15 25.10 9.11
C SER A 107 -0.63 24.88 10.54
N SER A 108 -0.86 23.70 11.12
CA SER A 108 -0.48 23.39 12.50
C SER A 108 -0.04 21.95 12.63
N LEU A 109 0.92 21.69 13.53
CA LEU A 109 1.50 20.37 13.74
C LEU A 109 0.44 19.31 14.09
N TRP A 110 -0.53 19.63 14.95
CA TRP A 110 -1.57 18.67 15.32
C TRP A 110 -2.46 18.26 14.12
N GLN A 111 -2.78 19.22 13.23
CA GLN A 111 -3.56 18.95 12.01
C GLN A 111 -2.77 18.02 11.10
N TRP A 112 -1.47 18.32 10.94
CA TRP A 112 -0.55 17.50 10.17
C TRP A 112 -0.55 16.05 10.66
N ILE A 113 -0.38 15.83 11.96
CA ILE A 113 -0.34 14.49 12.57
C ILE A 113 -1.65 13.73 12.32
N VAL A 114 -2.79 14.41 12.50
CA VAL A 114 -4.11 13.80 12.30
C VAL A 114 -4.31 13.42 10.83
N TYR A 115 -4.07 14.34 9.90
CA TYR A 115 -4.24 14.10 8.47
C TYR A 115 -3.27 13.02 7.96
N LEU A 116 -2.01 13.04 8.42
CA LEU A 116 -1.03 12.03 8.11
C LEU A 116 -1.46 10.65 8.63
N SER A 117 -2.01 10.58 9.84
CA SER A 117 -2.51 9.33 10.42
C SER A 117 -3.69 8.76 9.66
N ILE A 118 -4.63 9.62 9.25
CA ILE A 118 -5.77 9.25 8.41
C ILE A 118 -5.27 8.73 7.05
N ASN A 119 -4.31 9.45 6.43
CA ASN A 119 -3.72 9.04 5.16
C ASN A 119 -3.04 7.67 5.28
N ALA A 120 -2.30 7.42 6.36
CA ALA A 120 -1.61 6.16 6.60
C ALA A 120 -2.56 4.96 6.70
N VAL A 121 -3.78 5.14 7.21
CA VAL A 121 -4.81 4.09 7.25
C VAL A 121 -5.39 3.83 5.84
N PHE A 122 -5.77 4.88 5.10
CA PHE A 122 -6.36 4.71 3.77
C PHE A 122 -5.37 4.21 2.73
N ARG A 123 -4.11 4.62 2.83
CA ARG A 123 -3.02 4.12 1.99
C ARG A 123 -2.81 2.62 2.18
N GLN A 124 -2.93 2.13 3.42
CA GLN A 124 -2.84 0.70 3.71
C GLN A 124 -4.00 -0.09 3.09
N LEU A 125 -5.18 0.54 2.99
CA LEU A 125 -6.38 0.00 2.32
C LEU A 125 -6.19 -0.16 0.81
N MET A 126 -5.38 0.70 0.19
CA MET A 126 -5.14 0.73 -1.26
C MET A 126 -4.01 -0.22 -1.69
N PHE A 127 -2.92 -0.29 -0.92
CA PHE A 127 -1.70 -0.96 -1.35
C PHE A 127 -1.45 -2.30 -0.67
N PHE A 128 -1.11 -2.31 0.62
CA PHE A 128 -0.44 -3.48 1.17
C PHE A 128 -1.36 -4.70 1.23
N ILE A 129 -2.56 -4.55 1.82
CA ILE A 129 -3.45 -5.67 2.12
C ILE A 129 -4.14 -6.22 0.85
N PRO A 130 -4.68 -5.40 -0.07
CA PRO A 130 -5.35 -5.92 -1.26
C PRO A 130 -4.41 -6.64 -2.22
N PHE A 131 -3.18 -6.15 -2.41
CA PHE A 131 -2.21 -6.77 -3.29
C PHE A 131 -1.69 -8.09 -2.71
N GLN A 132 -1.43 -8.16 -1.40
CA GLN A 132 -1.14 -9.41 -0.70
C GLN A 132 -2.28 -10.43 -0.86
N ALA A 133 -3.53 -10.00 -0.64
CA ALA A 133 -4.71 -10.84 -0.79
C ALA A 133 -4.89 -11.32 -2.25
N LEU A 134 -4.70 -10.44 -3.24
CA LEU A 134 -4.80 -10.78 -4.67
C LEU A 134 -3.77 -11.84 -5.06
N ILE A 135 -2.50 -11.65 -4.72
CA ILE A 135 -1.44 -12.61 -5.04
C ILE A 135 -1.66 -13.93 -4.31
N SER A 136 -2.13 -13.89 -3.07
CA SER A 136 -2.45 -15.12 -2.33
C SER A 136 -3.57 -15.96 -2.95
N ARG A 137 -4.53 -15.32 -3.64
CA ARG A 137 -5.63 -16.01 -4.34
C ARG A 137 -5.19 -16.60 -5.68
N TRP A 138 -4.23 -16.00 -6.36
CA TRP A 138 -3.68 -16.53 -7.60
C TRP A 138 -2.72 -17.69 -7.33
N PHE A 139 -1.78 -17.53 -6.40
CA PHE A 139 -0.74 -18.52 -6.12
C PHE A 139 -1.09 -19.41 -4.92
N ASP A 140 -1.50 -20.64 -5.19
CA ASP A 140 -1.78 -21.65 -4.14
C ASP A 140 -0.48 -22.41 -3.75
N ARG A 141 0.15 -23.09 -4.72
CA ARG A 141 1.35 -23.93 -4.49
C ARG A 141 2.66 -23.15 -4.27
N ARG A 142 2.76 -21.91 -4.75
CA ARG A 142 3.97 -21.06 -4.66
C ARG A 142 3.71 -19.72 -3.95
N ARG A 143 2.73 -19.69 -3.04
CA ARG A 143 2.29 -18.49 -2.34
C ARG A 143 3.43 -17.72 -1.66
N GLY A 144 4.28 -18.41 -0.89
CA GLY A 144 5.39 -17.77 -0.16
C GLY A 144 6.39 -17.07 -1.08
N MET A 145 6.77 -17.71 -2.20
CA MET A 145 7.66 -17.11 -3.19
C MET A 145 7.03 -15.90 -3.87
N ALA A 146 5.75 -15.99 -4.25
CA ALA A 146 5.04 -14.88 -4.90
C ALA A 146 4.87 -13.67 -3.96
N LEU A 147 4.57 -13.90 -2.68
CA LEU A 147 4.50 -12.83 -1.68
C LEU A 147 5.89 -12.24 -1.38
N GLY A 148 6.95 -13.05 -1.39
CA GLY A 148 8.33 -12.56 -1.28
C GLY A 148 8.70 -11.63 -2.44
N ILE A 149 8.39 -12.02 -3.68
CA ILE A 149 8.60 -11.19 -4.88
C ILE A 149 7.74 -9.92 -4.82
N LEU A 150 6.49 -10.01 -4.36
CA LEU A 150 5.67 -8.81 -4.15
C LEU A 150 6.33 -7.85 -3.15
N GLY A 151 6.92 -8.38 -2.07
CA GLY A 151 7.67 -7.62 -1.07
C GLY A 151 8.89 -6.90 -1.65
N THR A 152 9.59 -7.47 -2.64
CA THR A 152 10.72 -6.76 -3.28
C THR A 152 10.25 -5.51 -4.01
N GLY A 153 9.02 -5.48 -4.55
CA GLY A 153 8.40 -4.27 -5.10
C GLY A 153 8.31 -3.14 -4.08
N PHE A 154 7.92 -3.44 -2.83
CA PHE A 154 7.87 -2.44 -1.76
C PHE A 154 9.22 -1.76 -1.53
N SER A 155 10.30 -2.56 -1.52
CA SER A 155 11.67 -2.10 -1.30
C SER A 155 12.23 -1.36 -2.51
N LEU A 156 11.95 -1.83 -3.74
CA LEU A 156 12.34 -1.18 -4.98
C LEU A 156 11.75 0.23 -5.11
N GLY A 157 10.55 0.45 -4.60
CA GLY A 157 9.95 1.78 -4.52
C GLY A 157 10.80 2.78 -3.75
N GLY A 158 11.47 2.35 -2.68
CA GLY A 158 12.38 3.19 -1.91
C GLY A 158 13.62 3.63 -2.71
N PHE A 159 14.15 2.73 -3.57
CA PHE A 159 15.28 3.07 -4.44
C PHE A 159 14.94 4.12 -5.49
N VAL A 160 13.72 4.08 -6.07
CA VAL A 160 13.29 5.09 -7.06
C VAL A 160 13.24 6.49 -6.45
N VAL A 161 12.74 6.59 -5.22
CA VAL A 161 12.71 7.88 -4.50
C VAL A 161 14.09 8.40 -4.19
N LEU A 162 15.00 7.52 -3.75
CA LEU A 162 16.38 7.90 -3.46
C LEU A 162 17.11 8.42 -4.70
N ILE A 163 16.76 7.95 -5.89
CA ILE A 163 17.31 8.45 -7.17
C ILE A 163 16.75 9.83 -7.54
N MET A 164 15.54 10.17 -7.08
CA MET A 164 14.89 11.46 -7.35
C MET A 164 15.23 12.55 -6.33
N ALA A 165 15.78 12.16 -5.18
CA ALA A 165 16.24 13.03 -4.10
C ALA A 165 17.65 13.58 -4.37
#